data_AF-A0A1V6GVJ0-F1
#
_entry.id   AF-A0A1V6GVJ0-F1
#
_cell.length_a   1.000
_cell.length_b   1.000
_cell.length_c   1.000
_cell.angle_alpha   90.00
_cell.angle_beta   90.00
_cell.angle_gamma   90.00
#
_symmetry.space_group_name_H-M   'P 1'
#
loop_
_entity.id
_entity.type
_entity.pdbx_description
1 polymer ?
#
loop_
_entity_poly.entity_id
_entity_poly.type
_entity_poly.pdbx_seq_one_letter_code
_entity_poly.pdbx_strand_id
1 'polypeptide(L)' 'MTTEIKIARLRRGLQQKDMAQKIGLHYSILSGIECGRIVGNARQRAAILGELGGDEADFFDVNGLARKAE' A
#
# COMPACT_ATOMS: atom_id res chain seq x y z
N MET A 1 -0.99 -7.23 12.27
CA MET A 1 -1.09 -7.81 10.92
C MET A 1 -0.08 -7.10 10.03
N THR A 2 0.74 -7.85 9.32
CA THR A 2 1.77 -7.32 8.41
C THR A 2 1.32 -7.64 6.98
N THR A 3 1.41 -6.66 6.09
CA THR A 3 1.02 -6.78 4.68
C THR A 3 2.23 -6.57 3.78
N GLU A 4 2.17 -7.07 2.56
CA GLU A 4 3.26 -6.95 1.59
C GLU A 4 3.59 -5.47 1.30
N ILE A 5 2.58 -4.60 1.24
CA ILE A 5 2.76 -3.14 1.11
C ILE A 5 3.60 -2.59 2.26
N LYS A 6 3.27 -2.97 3.51
CA LYS A 6 4.00 -2.52 4.68
C LYS A 6 5.43 -3.03 4.68
N ILE A 7 5.67 -4.29 4.30
CA ILE A 7 7.01 -4.86 4.21
C ILE A 7 7.83 -4.12 3.15
N ALA A 8 7.30 -3.97 1.94
CA ALA A 8 7.99 -3.29 0.85
C ALA A 8 8.31 -1.83 1.17
N ARG A 9 7.36 -1.11 1.78
CA ARG A 9 7.58 0.27 2.25
C ARG A 9 8.72 0.34 3.26
N LEU A 10 8.73 -0.55 4.26
CA LEU A 10 9.77 -0.58 5.29
C LEU A 10 11.14 -0.98 4.74
N ARG A 11 11.21 -1.92 3.78
CA ARG A 11 12.46 -2.28 3.09
C ARG A 11 13.07 -1.09 2.33
N ARG A 12 12.24 -0.16 1.87
CA ARG A 12 12.65 1.11 1.24
C ARG A 12 12.98 2.22 2.24
N GLY A 13 12.86 1.97 3.55
CA GLY A 13 13.10 2.97 4.58
C GLY A 13 12.05 4.09 4.62
N LEU A 14 10.90 3.90 3.98
CA LEU A 14 9.86 4.93 3.87
C LEU A 14 8.94 4.91 5.09
N GLN A 15 8.71 6.08 5.69
CA GLN A 15 7.61 6.23 6.64
C GLN A 15 6.28 6.33 5.87
N GLN A 16 5.22 5.89 6.53
CA GLN A 16 3.89 5.87 5.92
C GLN A 16 3.40 7.28 5.55
N LYS A 17 3.67 8.27 6.41
CA LYS A 17 3.33 9.68 6.13
C LYS A 17 4.05 10.22 4.89
N ASP A 18 5.32 9.87 4.73
CA ASP A 18 6.18 10.41 3.66
C ASP A 18 5.77 9.77 2.32
N MET A 19 5.55 8.46 2.32
CA MET A 19 5.02 7.75 1.16
C MET A 19 3.65 8.29 0.76
N ALA A 20 2.71 8.43 1.70
CA ALA A 20 1.37 8.94 1.42
C ALA A 20 1.43 10.34 0.78
N GLN A 21 2.22 11.25 1.33
CA GLN A 21 2.42 12.58 0.77
C GLN A 21 2.99 12.53 -0.65
N LYS A 22 3.99 11.68 -0.90
CA LYS A 22 4.63 11.54 -2.21
C LYS A 22 3.67 11.04 -3.29
N ILE A 23 2.76 10.13 -2.94
CA ILE A 23 1.76 9.56 -3.87
C ILE A 23 0.43 10.34 -3.88
N GLY A 24 0.35 11.49 -3.19
CA GLY A 24 -0.83 12.34 -3.15
C GLY A 24 -2.01 11.75 -2.38
N LEU A 25 -1.75 10.93 -1.36
CA LEU A 25 -2.75 10.36 -0.45
C LEU A 25 -2.62 10.95 0.95
N HIS A 26 -3.75 11.00 1.65
CA HIS A 26 -3.73 11.28 3.08
C HIS A 26 -3.19 10.06 3.86
N TYR A 27 -2.38 10.30 4.90
CA TYR A 27 -1.70 9.23 5.64
C TYR A 27 -2.68 8.18 6.23
N SER A 28 -3.88 8.61 6.64
CA SER A 28 -4.90 7.71 7.21
C SER A 28 -5.47 6.75 6.18
N ILE A 29 -5.55 7.17 4.90
CA ILE A 29 -6.00 6.32 3.81
C ILE A 29 -4.95 5.25 3.52
N LEU A 30 -3.68 5.63 3.40
CA LEU A 30 -2.59 4.66 3.23
C LEU A 30 -2.53 3.69 4.43
N SER A 31 -2.77 4.18 5.65
CA SER A 31 -2.87 3.34 6.87
C SER A 31 -4.02 2.34 6.80
N GLY A 32 -5.18 2.78 6.33
CA GLY A 32 -6.35 1.93 6.18
C GLY A 32 -6.11 0.84 5.14
N ILE A 33 -5.50 1.19 4.01
CA ILE A 33 -5.12 0.26 2.94
C ILE A 33 -4.09 -0.75 3.45
N GLU A 34 -2.97 -0.30 4.02
CA GLU A 34 -1.92 -1.18 4.54
C GLU A 34 -2.42 -2.16 5.61
N CYS A 35 -3.40 -1.77 6.41
CA CYS A 35 -3.99 -2.63 7.42
C CYS A 35 -5.14 -3.51 6.89
N GLY A 36 -5.48 -3.43 5.60
CA GLY A 36 -6.61 -4.16 5.01
C GLY A 36 -7.98 -3.71 5.53
N ARG A 37 -8.09 -2.48 6.05
CA ARG A 37 -9.35 -1.88 6.53
C ARG A 37 -10.08 -1.08 5.45
N ILE A 38 -9.36 -0.67 4.41
CA ILE A 38 -9.88 0.09 3.28
C ILE A 38 -9.49 -0.67 2.01
N VAL A 39 -10.47 -0.91 1.14
CA VAL A 39 -10.22 -1.37 -0.24
C VAL A 39 -9.69 -0.17 -1.03
N GLY A 40 -8.45 -0.23 -1.48
CA GLY A 40 -7.88 0.85 -2.29
C GLY A 40 -8.56 0.89 -3.65
N ASN A 41 -8.98 2.05 -4.14
CA ASN A 41 -9.51 2.18 -5.50
C ASN A 41 -8.38 2.10 -6.55
N ALA A 42 -8.73 1.95 -7.84
CA ALA A 42 -7.75 1.77 -8.91
C ALA A 42 -6.65 2.85 -8.93
N ARG A 43 -7.01 4.13 -8.70
CA ARG A 43 -6.05 5.24 -8.63
C ARG A 43 -5.09 5.10 -7.44
N GLN A 44 -5.61 4.76 -6.27
CA GLN A 44 -4.80 4.56 -5.05
C GLN A 44 -3.84 3.38 -5.21
N ARG A 45 -4.33 2.27 -5.76
CA ARG A 45 -3.50 1.07 -6.00
C ARG A 45 -2.41 1.38 -7.01
N ALA A 46 -2.74 1.99 -8.16
CA ALA A 46 -1.74 2.41 -9.14
C ALA A 46 -0.67 3.35 -8.56
N ALA A 47 -1.06 4.29 -7.69
CA ALA A 47 -0.11 5.20 -7.05
C ALA A 47 0.83 4.47 -6.07
N ILE A 48 0.31 3.49 -5.32
CA ILE A 48 1.11 2.63 -4.44
C ILE A 48 2.09 1.79 -5.26
N LEU A 49 1.64 1.16 -6.34
CA LEU A 49 2.48 0.38 -7.26
C LEU A 49 3.59 1.23 -7.88
N GLY A 50 3.26 2.45 -8.32
CA GLY A 50 4.24 3.38 -8.89
C GLY A 50 5.36 3.76 -7.93
N GLU A 51 5.08 3.83 -6.62
CA GLU A 51 6.08 4.15 -5.61
C GLU A 51 6.85 2.92 -5.10
N LEU A 52 6.19 1.77 -4.95
CA LEU A 52 6.81 0.56 -4.41
C LEU A 52 7.48 -0.32 -5.46
N GLY A 53 7.13 -0.16 -6.74
CA GLY A 53 7.57 -1.01 -7.84
C GLY A 53 7.06 -2.45 -7.70
N GLY A 54 6.41 -2.95 -8.75
CA GLY A 54 5.83 -4.29 -8.80
C GLY A 54 4.42 -4.25 -9.39
N ASP A 55 3.79 -5.42 -9.42
CA ASP A 55 2.46 -5.61 -10.00
C ASP A 55 1.37 -5.64 -8.92
N GLU A 56 0.11 -5.50 -9.35
CA GLU A 56 -1.02 -5.48 -8.43
C GLU A 56 -1.11 -6.75 -7.57
N ALA A 57 -0.71 -7.91 -8.10
CA ALA A 57 -0.73 -9.21 -7.42
C ALA A 57 0.33 -9.35 -6.30
N ASP A 58 1.39 -8.54 -6.32
CA ASP A 58 2.40 -8.53 -5.26
C ASP A 58 1.83 -7.91 -3.97
N PHE A 59 0.90 -6.96 -4.13
CA PHE A 59 0.49 -6.07 -3.04
C PHE A 59 -0.98 -6.16 -2.67
N PHE A 60 -1.85 -6.61 -3.58
CA PHE A 60 -3.30 -6.66 -3.39
C PHE A 60 -3.85 -8.07 -3.66
N ASP A 61 -4.91 -8.43 -2.94
CA ASP A 61 -5.65 -9.67 -3.14
C ASP A 61 -6.76 -9.50 -4.22
N VAL A 62 -7.48 -10.59 -4.49
CA VAL A 62 -8.60 -10.60 -5.47
C VAL A 62 -9.74 -9.64 -5.13
N ASN A 63 -9.82 -9.17 -3.87
CA ASN A 63 -10.83 -8.21 -3.41
C ASN A 63 -10.30 -6.76 -3.43
N GLY A 64 -9.04 -6.54 -3.83
CA GLY A 64 -8.39 -5.23 -3.81
C GLY A 64 -7.95 -4.78 -2.41
N LEU A 65 -7.95 -5.66 -1.42
CA LEU A 65 -7.36 -5.42 -0.10
C LEU A 65 -5.86 -5.68 -0.13
N ALA A 66 -5.12 -5.06 0.79
CA ALA A 66 -3.69 -5.32 0.91
C ALA A 66 -3.43 -6.80 1.23
N ARG A 67 -2.56 -7.43 0.46
CA ARG A 67 -2.15 -8.82 0.62
C ARG A 67 -1.45 -8.99 1.96
N LYS A 68 -1.87 -10.01 2.73
CA LYS A 68 -1.23 -10.37 3.99
C LYS A 68 0.13 -11.01 3.69
N ALA A 69 1.13 -10.66 4.48
CA ALA A 69 2.40 -11.35 4.45
C ALA A 69 2.25 -12.72 5.12
N GLU A 70 2.83 -13.75 4.49
CA GLU A 70 2.91 -15.12 5.03
C GLU A 70 3.99 -15.23 6.12
#